data_AF-A0A7D5RD53-F1
#
_entry.id   AF-A0A7D5RD53-F1
#
_cell.length_a   1.000
_cell.length_b   1.000
_cell.length_c   1.000
_cell.angle_alpha   90.00
_cell.angle_beta   90.00
_cell.angle_gamma   90.00
#
_symmetry.space_group_name_H-M   'P 1'
#
loop_
_entity.id
_entity.type
_entity.pdbx_description
1 polymer ?
#
loop_
_entity_poly.entity_id
_entity_poly.type
_entity_poly.pdbx_seq_one_letter_code
_entity_poly.pdbx_strand_id
1 'polypeptide(L)'
;MPFEKKTIYEKWDIERIGFYWLIAELDRKENLAFGYANLNDEQMAEWGYSISEIIDVGASKDRNWKPTSFENAQKIIRDYKRGFNQR
;
A
#
# COMPACT_ATOMS: atom_id res chain seq x y z
N MET A 1 17.33 8.23 -0.54
CA MET A 1 16.40 9.16 0.14
C MET A 1 15.97 8.52 1.46
N PRO A 2 15.74 9.29 2.53
CA PRO A 2 15.08 8.77 3.73
C PRO A 2 13.70 8.23 3.36
N PHE A 3 13.41 7.01 3.81
CA PHE A 3 12.20 6.23 3.56
C PHE A 3 10.90 7.02 3.80
N GLU A 4 10.86 7.82 4.86
CA GLU A 4 9.70 8.61 5.29
C GLU A 4 9.27 9.68 4.27
N LYS A 5 10.18 10.06 3.35
CA LYS A 5 9.95 11.09 2.34
C LYS A 5 9.54 10.52 0.98
N LYS A 6 9.48 9.20 0.81
CA LYS A 6 8.99 8.62 -0.45
C LYS A 6 7.51 8.95 -0.63
N THR A 7 7.14 9.32 -1.85
CA THR A 7 5.76 9.55 -2.25
C THR A 7 5.10 8.23 -2.61
N ILE A 8 3.96 7.93 -2.00
CA ILE A 8 3.11 6.79 -2.32
C ILE A 8 2.08 7.22 -3.33
N TYR A 9 2.17 6.71 -4.56
CA TYR A 9 1.28 7.05 -5.65
C TYR A 9 0.02 6.21 -5.67
N GLU A 10 0.10 4.95 -5.25
CA GLU A 10 -1.04 4.03 -5.26
C GLU A 10 -1.16 3.28 -3.93
N LYS A 11 -2.41 3.02 -3.54
CA LYS A 11 -2.76 2.08 -2.48
C LYS A 11 -3.58 0.96 -3.09
N TRP A 12 -3.24 -0.25 -2.72
CA TRP A 12 -3.99 -1.46 -3.03
C TRP A 12 -4.31 -2.16 -1.73
N ASP A 13 -5.46 -2.83 -1.63
CA ASP A 13 -5.85 -3.50 -0.40
C ASP A 13 -6.81 -4.66 -0.60
N ILE A 14 -6.79 -5.56 0.37
CA ILE A 14 -7.75 -6.64 0.56
C ILE A 14 -8.50 -6.32 1.87
N GLU A 15 -9.58 -5.54 1.76
CA GLU A 15 -10.34 -5.01 2.90
C GLU A 15 -10.70 -6.09 3.93
N ARG A 16 -11.15 -7.27 3.46
CA ARG A 16 -11.60 -8.39 4.30
C ARG A 16 -10.58 -8.90 5.33
N ILE A 17 -9.28 -8.69 5.08
CA ILE A 17 -8.20 -9.14 5.97
C ILE A 17 -7.32 -7.98 6.46
N GLY A 18 -7.67 -6.73 6.12
CA GLY A 18 -6.89 -5.54 6.51
C GLY A 18 -5.46 -5.51 5.95
N PHE A 19 -5.23 -6.19 4.83
CA PHE A 19 -3.96 -6.22 4.11
C PHE A 19 -3.92 -5.15 3.03
N TYR A 20 -2.79 -4.50 2.82
CA TYR A 20 -2.57 -3.42 1.88
C TYR A 20 -1.15 -3.38 1.34
N TRP A 21 -1.02 -2.84 0.13
CA TRP A 21 0.22 -2.44 -0.51
C TRP A 21 0.21 -0.93 -0.75
N LEU A 22 1.34 -0.29 -0.49
CA LEU A 22 1.62 1.12 -0.77
C LEU A 22 2.70 1.19 -1.84
N ILE A 23 2.33 1.62 -3.04
CA ILE A 23 3.23 1.66 -4.19
C ILE A 23 3.91 3.02 -4.25
N ALA A 24 5.23 3.02 -4.04
CA ALA A 24 6.06 4.21 -4.11
C ALA A 24 6.58 4.48 -5.53
N GLU A 25 6.80 3.42 -6.31
CA GLU A 25 7.31 3.52 -7.68
C GLU A 25 6.60 2.45 -8.52
N LEU A 26 6.19 2.83 -9.74
CA LEU A 26 5.52 1.94 -10.67
C LEU A 26 6.24 2.02 -12.03
N ASP A 27 6.89 0.93 -12.41
CA ASP A 27 7.36 0.72 -13.77
C ASP A 27 6.22 0.12 -14.59
N ARG A 28 5.54 0.97 -15.36
CA ARG A 28 4.43 0.54 -16.24
C ARG A 28 4.90 -0.26 -17.45
N LYS A 29 6.17 -0.17 -17.82
CA LYS A 29 6.71 -0.92 -18.96
C LYS A 29 6.90 -2.38 -18.58
N GLU A 30 7.43 -2.61 -17.39
CA GLU A 30 7.68 -3.96 -16.85
C GLU A 30 6.53 -4.46 -15.95
N ASN A 31 5.51 -3.63 -15.71
CA ASN A 31 4.40 -3.89 -14.77
C ASN A 31 4.87 -4.25 -13.35
N LEU A 32 5.96 -3.60 -12.91
CA LEU A 32 6.58 -3.80 -11.61
C LEU A 32 6.23 -2.64 -10.69
N ALA A 33 5.77 -2.97 -9.49
CA ALA A 33 5.45 -2.04 -8.44
C ALA A 33 6.47 -2.22 -7.31
N PHE A 34 7.16 -1.15 -6.96
CA PHE A 34 8.05 -1.12 -5.81
C PHE A 34 7.36 -0.35 -4.69
N GLY A 35 7.27 -0.99 -3.53
CA GLY A 35 6.49 -0.44 -2.45
C GLY A 35 6.50 -1.30 -1.20
N TYR A 36 5.53 -1.03 -0.35
CA TYR A 36 5.44 -1.56 1.00
C TYR A 36 4.20 -2.41 1.15
N ALA A 37 4.36 -3.65 1.60
CA ALA A 37 3.25 -4.50 2.01
C ALA A 37 3.20 -4.58 3.54
N ASN A 38 2.01 -4.51 4.14
CA ASN A 38 1.88 -4.82 5.56
C ASN A 38 1.72 -6.33 5.74
N LEU A 39 2.85 -7.03 5.90
CA LEU A 39 2.91 -8.49 6.07
C LEU A 39 2.29 -9.02 7.37
N ASN A 40 1.36 -8.28 7.97
CA ASN A 40 0.75 -8.53 9.28
C ASN A 40 1.77 -8.68 10.42
N ASP A 41 2.97 -8.16 10.20
CA ASP A 41 4.05 -7.96 11.16
C ASP A 41 4.22 -6.44 11.34
N GLU A 42 4.75 -6.01 12.48
CA GLU A 42 5.11 -4.61 12.73
C GLU A 42 6.19 -4.11 11.76
N GLN A 43 6.93 -5.04 11.15
CA GLN A 43 7.92 -4.76 10.12
C GLN A 43 7.29 -4.73 8.71
N MET A 44 7.29 -3.56 8.08
CA MET A 44 6.93 -3.42 6.67
C MET A 44 8.11 -3.86 5.80
N ALA A 45 7.87 -4.74 4.84
CA ALA A 45 8.89 -5.12 3.86
C ALA A 45 8.79 -4.24 2.61
N GLU A 46 9.90 -3.61 2.21
CA GLU A 46 10.06 -3.05 0.87
C GLU A 46 10.36 -4.19 -0.09
N TRP A 47 9.47 -4.41 -1.06
CA TRP A 47 9.69 -5.43 -2.08
C TRP A 47 9.14 -4.97 -3.43
N GLY A 48 9.66 -5.58 -4.50
CA GLY A 48 9.12 -5.45 -5.83
C GLY A 48 8.05 -6.52 -6.02
N TYR A 49 6.85 -6.09 -6.38
CA TYR A 49 5.71 -6.95 -6.70
C TYR A 49 5.28 -6.69 -8.14
N SER A 50 4.84 -7.70 -8.87
CA SER A 50 4.07 -7.41 -10.09
C SER A 50 2.66 -6.95 -9.71
N ILE A 51 2.12 -5.96 -10.42
CA ILE A 51 0.72 -5.56 -10.24
C ILE A 51 -0.23 -6.75 -10.50
N SER A 52 0.12 -7.64 -11.43
CA SER A 52 -0.68 -8.83 -11.69
C SER A 52 -0.78 -9.75 -10.47
N GLU A 53 0.32 -9.94 -9.73
CA GLU A 53 0.31 -10.74 -8.49
C GLU A 53 -0.59 -10.12 -7.42
N ILE A 54 -0.55 -8.79 -7.28
CA ILE A 54 -1.41 -8.04 -6.35
C ILE A 54 -2.89 -8.22 -6.72
N ILE A 55 -3.22 -8.22 -8.01
CA ILE A 55 -4.59 -8.47 -8.48
C ILE A 55 -5.00 -9.93 -8.24
N ASP A 56 -4.12 -10.89 -8.52
CA ASP A 56 -4.40 -12.32 -8.42
C ASP A 56 -4.69 -12.77 -6.98
N VAL A 57 -4.08 -12.13 -5.97
CA VAL A 57 -4.40 -12.35 -4.55
C VAL A 57 -5.73 -11.71 -4.11
N GLY A 58 -6.40 -11.02 -5.04
CA GLY A 58 -7.71 -10.40 -4.83
C GLY A 58 -7.64 -8.99 -4.24
N ALA A 59 -6.51 -8.29 -4.38
CA ALA A 59 -6.42 -6.90 -3.96
C ALA A 59 -7.08 -5.97 -4.97
N SER A 60 -7.67 -4.89 -4.46
CA SER A 60 -8.27 -3.83 -5.26
C SER A 60 -7.53 -2.53 -5.08
N LYS A 61 -7.41 -1.77 -6.18
CA LYS A 61 -6.83 -0.42 -6.16
C LYS A 61 -7.79 0.57 -5.52
N ASP A 62 -7.29 1.34 -4.56
CA ASP A 62 -8.01 2.48 -4.00
C ASP A 62 -8.02 3.65 -4.99
N ARG A 63 -9.17 3.87 -5.63
CA ARG A 63 -9.35 4.93 -6.64
C ARG A 63 -9.42 6.34 -6.03
N ASN A 64 -9.66 6.43 -4.72
CA ASN A 64 -9.73 7.70 -4.02
C ASN A 64 -8.37 8.11 -3.43
N TRP A 65 -7.36 7.22 -3.54
CA TRP A 65 -6.01 7.50 -3.07
C TRP A 65 -5.42 8.70 -3.81
N LYS A 66 -4.85 9.63 -3.04
CA LYS A 66 -4.10 10.77 -3.56
C LYS A 66 -2.62 10.59 -3.22
N PRO A 67 -1.70 10.88 -4.15
CA PRO A 67 -0.28 10.80 -3.87
C PRO A 67 0.09 11.59 -2.61
N THR A 68 0.80 10.93 -1.69
CA THR A 68 1.13 11.50 -0.38
C THR A 68 2.44 10.91 0.14
N SER A 69 3.06 11.51 1.16
CA SER A 69 4.26 10.94 1.77
C SER A 69 3.96 9.62 2.47
N PHE A 70 4.95 8.74 2.55
CA PHE A 70 4.83 7.47 3.28
C PHE A 70 4.35 7.67 4.72
N GLU A 71 4.87 8.69 5.42
CA GLU A 71 4.42 9.02 6.78
C GLU A 71 2.91 9.34 6.85
N ASN A 72 2.41 10.14 5.90
CA ASN A 72 0.99 10.47 5.83
C ASN A 72 0.15 9.27 5.40
N ALA A 73 0.66 8.44 4.49
CA ALA A 73 0.01 7.20 4.08
C ALA A 73 -0.22 6.28 5.28
N GLN A 74 0.80 6.13 6.15
CA GLN A 74 0.66 5.37 7.39
C GLN A 74 -0.38 5.97 8.34
N LYS A 75 -0.45 7.31 8.49
CA LYS A 75 -1.48 7.96 9.32
C LYS A 75 -2.88 7.67 8.81
N ILE A 76 -3.13 7.85 7.51
CA ILE A 76 -4.42 7.57 6.86
C ILE A 76 -4.87 6.12 7.12
N ILE A 77 -3.95 5.17 6.96
CA ILE A 77 -4.24 3.74 7.17
C ILE A 77 -4.50 3.42 8.64
N ARG A 78 -3.73 3.99 9.57
CA ARG A 78 -3.98 3.82 11.01
C ARG A 78 -5.37 4.33 11.40
N ASP A 79 -5.75 5.51 10.90
CA ASP A 79 -7.06 6.09 11.19
C ASP A 79 -8.19 5.24 10.58
N TYR A 80 -8.00 4.71 9.37
CA TYR A 80 -8.93 3.76 8.75
C TYR A 80 -9.13 2.49 9.59
N LYS A 81 -8.04 1.88 10.08
CA LYS A 81 -8.10 0.68 10.95
C LYS A 81 -8.81 0.96 12.28
N ARG A 82 -8.63 2.15 12.86
CA ARG A 82 -9.32 2.56 14.10
C ARG A 82 -10.83 2.70 13.90
N GLY A 83 -11.27 3.16 12.74
CA GLY A 83 -12.70 3.24 12.39
C GLY A 83 -13.34 1.87 12.09
N PHE A 84 -12.59 0.93 11.51
CA PHE A 84 -13.08 -0.42 11.21
C PHE A 84 -13.30 -1.26 12.48
N ASN A 85 -12.40 -1.19 13.48
CA ASN A 85 -12.54 -1.94 14.74
C ASN A 85 -13.64 -1.39 15.69
N GLN A 86 -14.37 -0.35 15.30
CA GLN A 86 -15.48 0.23 16.09
C GLN A 86 -16.87 -0.05 15.50
N ARG A 87 -16.96 -0.84 14.42
CA ARG A 87 -18.23 -1.29 13.81
C ARG A 87 -18.43 -2.77 14.02
#